data_AF-A0A1S1UFE3-F1
#
_entry.id   AF-A0A1S1UFE3-F1
#
_cell.length_a   1.000
_cell.length_b   1.000
_cell.length_c   1.000
_cell.angle_alpha   90.00
_cell.angle_beta   90.00
_cell.angle_gamma   90.00
#
_symmetry.space_group_name_H-M   'P 1'
#
loop_
_entity.id
_entity.type
_entity.pdbx_description
1 polymer ?
#
loop_
_entity_poly.entity_id
_entity_poly.type
_entity_poly.pdbx_seq_one_letter_code
_entity_poly.pdbx_strand_id
1 'polypeptide(L)'
;MHPIIERAKEGFDVCGINVTATVMVGENLERHEFLLLTSASTLQGSVKAGRNSLPISKLDVRPIQHQPKLPGPTGFWLAAADQGKAMRTQATRPDDPGYLTGAVLLPAAIDQLEHFVAGKKMQFGIEYAADQPQYTISFSEKMPLPARTDLFACLQGQLETMREKHKDMLQQSKTAP
;
A
#
# COMPACT_ATOMS: atom_id res chain seq x y z
N MET A 1 -1.30 -11.31 4.29
CA MET A 1 -0.76 -9.93 4.40
C MET A 1 0.60 -9.95 5.06
N HIS A 2 1.58 -9.17 4.59
CA HIS A 2 2.95 -9.17 5.13
C HIS A 2 3.45 -7.74 5.39
N PRO A 3 4.12 -7.47 6.52
CA PRO A 3 4.74 -6.17 6.77
C PRO A 3 5.98 -6.01 5.88
N ILE A 4 6.27 -4.78 5.48
CA ILE A 4 7.50 -4.37 4.81
C ILE A 4 8.22 -3.41 5.73
N ILE A 5 9.45 -3.76 6.09
CA ILE A 5 10.25 -3.04 7.08
C ILE A 5 11.67 -2.93 6.54
N GLU A 6 12.15 -1.71 6.36
CA GLU A 6 13.52 -1.43 5.96
C GLU A 6 14.18 -0.48 6.95
N ARG A 7 15.45 -0.78 7.28
CA ARG A 7 16.28 0.03 8.16
C ARG A 7 17.31 0.80 7.35
N ALA A 8 17.51 2.06 7.72
CA ALA A 8 18.64 2.86 7.31
C ALA A 8 19.68 2.95 8.45
N LYS A 9 20.78 3.69 8.21
CA LYS A 9 21.82 3.92 9.24
C LYS A 9 21.27 4.58 10.51
N GLU A 10 20.21 5.38 10.38
CA GLU A 10 19.62 6.22 11.44
C GLU A 10 18.44 5.57 12.15
N GLY A 11 18.03 4.35 11.78
CA GLY A 11 16.85 3.70 12.33
C GLY A 11 15.97 3.06 11.25
N PHE A 12 14.66 3.09 11.44
CA PHE A 12 13.71 2.62 10.43
C PHE A 12 13.50 3.68 9.36
N ASP A 13 13.65 3.30 8.09
CA ASP A 13 13.39 4.21 6.98
C ASP A 13 12.04 3.93 6.33
N VAL A 14 11.76 2.67 5.99
CA VAL A 14 10.53 2.27 5.30
C VAL A 14 9.69 1.38 6.19
N CYS A 15 8.42 1.73 6.34
CA CYS A 15 7.41 0.92 7.02
C CYS A 15 6.21 0.76 6.09
N GLY A 16 5.61 -0.42 6.07
CA GLY A 16 4.49 -0.64 5.17
C GLY A 16 3.93 -2.04 5.19
N ILE A 17 3.08 -2.31 4.22
CA ILE A 17 2.42 -3.61 4.06
C ILE A 17 2.32 -4.00 2.59
N ASN A 18 2.41 -5.29 2.34
CA ASN A 18 2.05 -5.92 1.09
C ASN A 18 0.82 -6.83 1.31
N VAL A 19 -0.20 -6.61 0.49
CA VAL A 19 -1.47 -7.34 0.53
C VAL A 19 -1.73 -7.96 -0.82
N THR A 20 -2.10 -9.23 -0.79
CA THR A 20 -2.59 -9.96 -1.95
C THR A 20 -3.94 -10.54 -1.59
N ALA A 21 -4.94 -10.31 -2.44
CA ALA A 21 -6.26 -10.90 -2.34
C ALA A 21 -6.57 -11.62 -3.65
N THR A 22 -7.00 -12.87 -3.54
CA THR A 22 -7.41 -13.65 -4.71
C THR A 22 -8.90 -13.86 -4.66
N VAL A 23 -9.61 -13.48 -5.72
CA VAL A 23 -11.07 -13.55 -5.83
C VAL A 23 -11.47 -14.15 -7.18
N MET A 24 -12.60 -14.84 -7.19
CA MET A 24 -13.20 -15.36 -8.43
C MET A 24 -14.09 -14.28 -9.04
N VAL A 25 -13.86 -13.94 -10.31
CA VAL A 25 -14.67 -12.97 -11.07
C VAL A 25 -15.04 -13.60 -12.42
N GLY A 26 -16.29 -14.06 -12.53
CA GLY A 26 -16.72 -14.87 -13.67
C GLY A 26 -15.89 -16.14 -13.79
N GLU A 27 -15.32 -16.38 -14.97
CA GLU A 27 -14.44 -17.52 -15.26
C GLU A 27 -12.95 -17.24 -15.01
N ASN A 28 -12.62 -16.17 -14.29
CA ASN A 28 -11.24 -15.80 -13.98
C ASN A 28 -10.98 -15.84 -12.48
N LEU A 29 -9.79 -16.33 -12.13
CA LEU A 29 -9.16 -16.11 -10.83
C LEU A 29 -8.38 -14.79 -10.91
N GLU A 30 -8.91 -13.75 -10.27
CA GLU A 30 -8.27 -12.44 -10.20
C GLU A 30 -7.43 -12.32 -8.93
N ARG A 31 -6.16 -11.94 -9.10
CA ARG A 31 -5.24 -11.62 -8.02
C ARG A 31 -5.08 -10.11 -7.95
N HIS A 32 -5.56 -9.52 -6.87
CA HIS A 32 -5.45 -8.10 -6.57
C HIS A 32 -4.32 -7.89 -5.57
N GLU A 33 -3.48 -6.92 -5.85
CA GLU A 33 -2.30 -6.64 -5.04
C GLU A 33 -2.22 -5.16 -4.73
N PHE A 34 -1.84 -4.86 -3.49
CA PHE A 34 -1.36 -3.53 -3.18
C PHE A 34 -0.23 -3.55 -2.15
N LEU A 35 0.63 -2.56 -2.28
CA LEU A 35 1.74 -2.23 -1.42
C LEU A 35 1.51 -0.81 -0.93
N LEU A 36 1.50 -0.58 0.37
CA LEU A 36 1.48 0.75 0.98
C LEU A 36 2.75 0.92 1.80
N LEU A 37 3.51 1.98 1.54
CA LEU A 37 4.75 2.31 2.23
C LEU A 37 4.72 3.75 2.76
N THR A 38 5.40 3.99 3.86
CA THR A 38 5.84 5.29 4.36
C THR A 38 7.37 5.31 4.38
N SER A 39 7.97 6.47 4.12
CA SER A 39 9.43 6.64 4.16
C SER A 39 9.83 7.86 5.01
N ALA A 40 10.76 7.66 5.95
CA ALA A 40 11.31 8.75 6.75
C ALA A 40 12.30 9.62 5.97
N SER A 41 13.06 9.03 5.04
CA SER A 41 14.04 9.72 4.20
C SER A 41 13.39 10.66 3.19
N THR A 42 12.25 10.28 2.63
CA THR A 42 11.53 11.10 1.64
C THR A 42 10.35 11.89 2.23
N LEU A 43 9.99 11.63 3.50
CA LEU A 43 8.83 12.21 4.18
C LEU A 43 7.53 12.04 3.37
N GLN A 44 7.41 10.90 2.69
CA GLN A 44 6.32 10.62 1.76
C GLN A 44 5.75 9.21 1.98
N GLY A 45 4.47 9.03 1.67
CA GLY A 45 3.87 7.72 1.50
C GLY A 45 3.74 7.36 0.02
N SER A 46 3.89 6.09 -0.31
CA SER A 46 3.72 5.57 -1.66
C SER A 46 2.82 4.34 -1.69
N VAL A 47 2.17 4.13 -2.82
CA VAL A 47 1.38 2.95 -3.08
C VAL A 47 1.75 2.36 -4.42
N LYS A 48 1.72 1.03 -4.51
CA LYS A 48 1.65 0.31 -5.77
C LYS A 48 0.45 -0.60 -5.71
N ALA A 49 -0.44 -0.55 -6.69
CA ALA A 49 -1.66 -1.35 -6.69
C ALA A 49 -1.99 -1.85 -8.09
N GLY A 50 -2.49 -3.07 -8.20
CA GLY A 50 -2.78 -3.64 -9.51
C GLY A 50 -3.53 -4.96 -9.43
N ARG A 51 -3.81 -5.48 -10.62
CA ARG A 51 -4.58 -6.70 -10.79
C ARG A 51 -3.97 -7.57 -11.88
N ASN A 52 -3.85 -8.85 -11.57
CA ASN A 52 -3.61 -9.89 -12.57
C ASN A 52 -4.82 -10.81 -12.67
N SER A 53 -4.98 -11.44 -13.83
CA SER A 53 -6.05 -12.39 -14.14
C SER A 53 -5.46 -13.71 -14.60
N LEU A 54 -6.07 -14.81 -14.16
CA LEU A 54 -5.81 -16.15 -14.65
C LEU A 54 -7.14 -16.81 -15.01
N PRO A 55 -7.39 -17.14 -16.30
CA PRO A 55 -8.56 -17.93 -16.68
C PRO A 55 -8.55 -19.29 -15.97
N ILE A 56 -9.70 -19.73 -15.45
CA ILE A 56 -9.84 -21.02 -14.76
C ILE A 56 -9.37 -22.17 -15.65
N SER A 57 -9.64 -22.09 -16.95
CA SER A 57 -9.20 -23.08 -17.95
C SER A 57 -7.68 -23.27 -18.04
N LYS A 58 -6.90 -22.36 -17.45
CA LYS A 58 -5.44 -22.40 -17.41
C LYS A 58 -4.86 -22.74 -16.03
N LEU A 59 -5.69 -23.07 -15.03
CA LEU A 59 -5.22 -23.40 -13.67
C LEU A 59 -4.30 -24.63 -13.63
N ASP A 60 -4.56 -25.63 -14.47
CA ASP A 60 -3.80 -26.88 -14.49
C ASP A 60 -2.52 -26.82 -15.36
N VAL A 61 -2.29 -25.70 -16.06
CA VAL A 61 -1.11 -25.53 -16.93
C VAL A 61 0.07 -25.01 -16.11
N ARG A 62 1.18 -25.75 -16.10
CA ARG A 62 2.43 -25.33 -15.45
C ARG A 62 3.43 -24.77 -16.47
N PRO A 63 4.09 -23.63 -16.19
CA PRO A 63 3.94 -22.78 -15.00
C PRO A 63 2.65 -21.95 -15.04
N ILE A 64 2.01 -21.76 -13.87
CA ILE A 64 0.86 -20.85 -13.73
C ILE A 64 1.37 -19.42 -13.92
N GLN A 65 0.96 -18.77 -15.01
CA GLN A 65 1.31 -17.38 -15.28
C GLN A 65 0.05 -16.51 -15.22
N HIS A 66 -0.06 -15.73 -14.15
CA HIS A 66 -1.04 -14.66 -14.09
C HIS A 66 -0.67 -13.57 -15.09
N GLN A 67 -1.64 -13.09 -15.88
CA GLN A 67 -1.42 -12.01 -16.83
C GLN A 67 -1.93 -10.69 -16.25
N PRO A 68 -1.20 -9.58 -16.40
CA PRO A 68 -1.69 -8.28 -15.96
C PRO A 68 -3.00 -7.92 -16.65
N LYS A 69 -3.96 -7.40 -15.89
CA LYS A 69 -5.24 -6.97 -16.44
C LYS A 69 -5.13 -5.54 -16.96
N LEU A 70 -5.36 -5.37 -18.26
CA LEU A 70 -5.29 -4.08 -18.95
C LEU A 70 -6.70 -3.56 -19.30
N PRO A 71 -6.90 -2.23 -19.39
CA PRO A 71 -5.96 -1.16 -19.07
C PRO A 71 -5.60 -1.16 -17.57
N GLY A 72 -4.43 -0.60 -17.25
CA GLY A 72 -3.99 -0.47 -15.87
C GLY A 72 -4.92 0.43 -15.05
N PRO A 73 -4.90 0.32 -13.72
CA PRO A 73 -5.64 1.21 -12.84
C PRO A 73 -5.27 2.69 -13.00
N THR A 74 -6.24 3.57 -12.76
CA THR A 74 -6.07 5.04 -12.76
C THR A 74 -6.07 5.65 -11.37
N GLY A 75 -6.48 4.89 -10.34
CA GLY A 75 -6.54 5.38 -8.97
C GLY A 75 -6.64 4.24 -7.97
N PHE A 76 -6.34 4.57 -6.71
CA PHE A 76 -6.44 3.64 -5.60
C PHE A 76 -6.93 4.38 -4.36
N TRP A 77 -7.78 3.70 -3.59
CA TRP A 77 -8.18 4.16 -2.28
C TRP A 77 -8.16 3.04 -1.25
N LEU A 78 -7.95 3.40 0.01
CA LEU A 78 -7.89 2.51 1.16
C LEU A 78 -8.54 3.17 2.37
N ALA A 79 -9.38 2.43 3.08
CA ALA A 79 -10.05 2.88 4.28
C ALA A 79 -10.24 1.72 5.27
N ALA A 80 -10.40 2.02 6.55
CA ALA A 80 -11.02 1.07 7.47
C ALA A 80 -12.51 0.91 7.12
N ALA A 81 -13.02 -0.32 7.18
CA ALA A 81 -14.39 -0.64 6.76
C ALA A 81 -15.47 0.10 7.58
N ASP A 82 -15.13 0.52 8.79
CA ASP A 82 -15.98 1.26 9.72
C ASP A 82 -15.73 2.78 9.69
N GLN A 83 -14.84 3.27 8.84
CA GLN A 83 -14.51 4.70 8.72
C GLN A 83 -14.70 5.23 7.31
N GLY A 84 -15.31 6.41 7.19
CA GLY A 84 -15.56 7.06 5.90
C GLY A 84 -14.36 7.78 5.29
N LYS A 85 -13.23 7.92 6.00
CA LYS A 85 -12.07 8.68 5.51
C LYS A 85 -11.11 7.75 4.76
N ALA A 86 -11.27 7.70 3.44
CA ALA A 86 -10.36 6.97 2.58
C ALA A 86 -9.08 7.78 2.30
N MET A 87 -7.92 7.13 2.45
CA MET A 87 -6.70 7.57 1.78
C MET A 87 -6.87 7.35 0.28
N ARG A 88 -6.47 8.33 -0.53
CA ARG A 88 -6.48 8.27 -1.99
C ARG A 88 -5.11 8.63 -2.55
N THR A 89 -4.75 8.03 -3.69
CA THR A 89 -3.61 8.47 -4.49
C THR A 89 -3.77 9.91 -4.94
N GLN A 90 -2.72 10.73 -4.82
CA GLN A 90 -2.72 12.12 -5.29
C GLN A 90 -2.24 12.24 -6.74
N ALA A 91 -1.22 11.46 -7.09
CA ALA A 91 -0.67 11.38 -8.43
C ALA A 91 -0.31 9.92 -8.70
N THR A 92 -0.56 9.46 -9.92
CA THR A 92 -0.30 8.09 -10.35
C THR A 92 0.60 8.07 -11.58
N ARG A 93 1.46 7.06 -11.68
CA ARG A 93 2.24 6.74 -12.87
C ARG A 93 2.02 5.27 -13.23
N PRO A 94 1.80 4.96 -14.51
CA PRO A 94 1.82 3.58 -14.98
C PRO A 94 3.28 3.14 -15.10
N ASP A 95 3.77 2.45 -14.08
CA ASP A 95 5.15 1.94 -14.07
C ASP A 95 5.22 0.52 -14.65
N ASP A 96 4.24 -0.33 -14.32
CA ASP A 96 4.15 -1.71 -14.79
C ASP A 96 2.78 -1.96 -15.45
N PRO A 97 2.70 -2.78 -16.54
CA PRO A 97 1.43 -3.16 -17.14
C PRO A 97 0.47 -3.74 -16.10
N GLY A 98 -0.76 -3.21 -16.02
CA GLY A 98 -1.79 -3.68 -15.08
C GLY A 98 -1.65 -3.16 -13.64
N TYR A 99 -0.67 -2.28 -13.37
CA TYR A 99 -0.46 -1.66 -12.07
C TYR A 99 -0.40 -0.14 -12.18
N LEU A 100 -0.74 0.51 -11.07
CA LEU A 100 -0.41 1.90 -10.79
C LEU A 100 0.65 1.95 -9.70
N THR A 101 1.55 2.93 -9.79
CA THR A 101 2.30 3.45 -8.66
C THR A 101 1.81 4.85 -8.37
N GLY A 102 1.66 5.23 -7.11
CA GLY A 102 1.18 6.55 -6.76
C GLY A 102 1.75 7.09 -5.45
N ALA A 103 1.72 8.41 -5.34
CA ALA A 103 2.03 9.12 -4.11
C ALA A 103 0.77 9.28 -3.23
N VAL A 104 0.96 9.20 -1.93
CA VAL A 104 -0.07 9.48 -0.91
C VAL A 104 0.50 10.40 0.16
N LEU A 105 -0.37 11.17 0.82
CA LEU A 105 0.03 12.00 1.95
C LEU A 105 0.55 11.12 3.09
N LEU A 106 1.74 11.43 3.59
CA LEU A 106 2.37 10.67 4.67
C LEU A 106 1.45 10.52 5.91
N PRO A 107 0.77 11.57 6.42
CA PRO A 107 -0.15 11.39 7.56
C PRO A 107 -1.32 10.43 7.26
N ALA A 108 -1.83 10.44 6.02
CA ALA A 108 -2.89 9.52 5.63
C ALA A 108 -2.38 8.08 5.52
N ALA A 109 -1.17 7.87 5.00
CA ALA A 109 -0.56 6.54 4.94
C ALA A 109 -0.28 5.97 6.35
N ILE A 110 0.25 6.78 7.26
CA ILE A 110 0.48 6.39 8.66
C ILE A 110 -0.84 5.97 9.33
N ASP A 111 -1.89 6.79 9.21
CA ASP A 111 -3.22 6.50 9.76
C ASP A 111 -3.78 5.15 9.25
N GLN A 112 -3.62 4.87 7.96
CA GLN A 112 -4.01 3.56 7.42
C GLN A 112 -3.15 2.42 7.98
N LEU A 113 -1.83 2.59 8.12
CA LEU A 113 -0.95 1.58 8.73
C LEU A 113 -1.29 1.31 10.20
N GLU A 114 -1.66 2.35 10.96
CA GLU A 114 -2.13 2.22 12.34
C GLU A 114 -3.42 1.40 12.43
N HIS A 115 -4.31 1.49 11.45
CA HIS A 115 -5.50 0.63 11.40
C HIS A 115 -5.16 -0.86 11.21
N PHE A 116 -4.12 -1.18 10.42
CA PHE A 116 -3.63 -2.56 10.31
C PHE A 116 -3.02 -3.05 11.63
N VAL A 117 -2.22 -2.20 12.30
CA VAL A 117 -1.66 -2.50 13.63
C VAL A 117 -2.78 -2.77 14.64
N ALA A 118 -3.85 -1.96 14.62
CA ALA A 118 -5.02 -2.14 15.47
C ALA A 118 -5.86 -3.40 15.11
N GLY A 119 -5.56 -4.08 14.00
CA GLY A 119 -6.29 -5.26 13.53
C GLY A 119 -7.70 -4.93 13.03
N LYS A 120 -7.91 -3.71 12.53
CA LYS A 120 -9.18 -3.30 11.91
C LYS A 120 -9.39 -4.04 10.59
N LYS A 121 -10.66 -4.18 10.21
CA LYS A 121 -11.03 -4.62 8.86
C LYS A 121 -10.78 -3.47 7.89
N MET A 122 -10.19 -3.78 6.75
CA MET A 122 -9.79 -2.77 5.76
C MET A 122 -10.50 -3.03 4.44
N GLN A 123 -10.81 -1.97 3.72
CA GLN A 123 -11.36 -2.02 2.38
C GLN A 123 -10.48 -1.20 1.47
N PHE A 124 -10.25 -1.71 0.28
CA PHE A 124 -9.57 -0.95 -0.75
C PHE A 124 -10.36 -1.02 -2.04
N GLY A 125 -10.17 -0.01 -2.87
CA GLY A 125 -10.70 0.00 -4.22
C GLY A 125 -9.63 0.37 -5.21
N ILE A 126 -9.72 -0.27 -6.37
CA ILE A 126 -8.92 0.03 -7.54
C ILE A 126 -9.84 0.71 -8.55
N GLU A 127 -9.47 1.92 -8.94
CA GLU A 127 -10.22 2.76 -9.86
C GLU A 127 -9.66 2.58 -11.27
N TYR A 128 -10.56 2.61 -12.25
CA TYR A 128 -10.24 2.49 -13.67
C TYR A 128 -10.92 3.65 -14.43
N ALA A 129 -10.62 3.77 -15.72
CA ALA A 129 -11.30 4.71 -16.61
C ALA A 129 -12.83 4.52 -16.58
N ALA A 130 -13.59 5.56 -16.92
CA ALA A 130 -15.04 5.65 -16.68
C ALA A 130 -15.90 4.57 -17.37
N ASP A 131 -15.35 3.87 -18.37
CA ASP A 131 -15.96 2.75 -19.08
C ASP A 131 -15.67 1.38 -18.45
N GLN A 132 -14.89 1.34 -17.37
CA GLN A 132 -14.46 0.12 -16.71
C GLN A 132 -15.11 -0.05 -15.33
N PRO A 133 -15.47 -1.28 -14.92
CA PRO A 133 -16.01 -1.53 -13.60
C PRO A 133 -14.99 -1.18 -12.50
N GLN A 134 -15.42 -0.39 -11.51
CA GLN A 134 -14.67 -0.19 -10.28
C GLN A 134 -14.82 -1.40 -9.37
N TYR A 135 -13.72 -1.87 -8.80
CA TYR A 135 -13.73 -3.00 -7.88
C TYR A 135 -13.43 -2.51 -6.48
N THR A 136 -14.35 -2.76 -5.56
CA THR A 136 -14.12 -2.63 -4.12
C THR A 136 -13.87 -4.01 -3.56
N ILE A 137 -12.72 -4.20 -2.93
CA ILE A 137 -12.36 -5.44 -2.25
C ILE A 137 -12.32 -5.15 -0.76
N SER A 138 -13.23 -5.83 -0.05
CA SER A 138 -13.20 -5.86 1.41
C SER A 138 -12.25 -6.96 1.85
N PHE A 139 -11.16 -6.57 2.49
CA PHE A 139 -10.22 -7.50 3.08
C PHE A 139 -10.50 -7.64 4.58
N SER A 140 -10.88 -8.85 4.99
CA SER A 140 -11.20 -9.15 6.39
C SER A 140 -10.10 -9.94 7.11
N GLU A 141 -9.02 -10.30 6.42
CA GLU A 141 -7.90 -11.01 7.04
C GLU A 141 -7.19 -10.07 8.01
N LYS A 142 -7.06 -10.50 9.26
CA LYS A 142 -6.30 -9.76 10.26
C LYS A 142 -4.83 -10.12 10.10
N MET A 143 -3.96 -9.12 10.11
CA MET A 143 -2.52 -9.35 10.21
C MET A 143 -2.20 -10.14 11.50
N PRO A 144 -1.34 -11.19 11.45
CA PRO A 144 -0.93 -11.93 12.64
C PRO A 144 -0.32 -11.02 13.72
N LEU A 145 -0.47 -11.37 15.01
CA LEU A 145 0.03 -10.56 16.11
C LEU A 145 1.54 -10.23 15.98
N PRO A 146 2.45 -11.17 15.68
CA PRO A 146 3.87 -10.84 15.52
C PRO A 146 4.11 -9.78 14.45
N ALA A 147 3.51 -9.93 13.27
CA ALA A 147 3.62 -8.97 12.17
C ALA A 147 3.06 -7.59 12.53
N ARG A 148 1.98 -7.52 13.33
CA ARG A 148 1.44 -6.24 13.83
C ARG A 148 2.39 -5.57 14.81
N THR A 149 3.01 -6.35 15.69
CA THR A 149 4.02 -5.85 16.65
C THR A 149 5.23 -5.30 15.91
N ASP A 150 5.73 -6.00 14.88
CA ASP A 150 6.87 -5.55 14.08
C ASP A 150 6.55 -4.25 13.32
N LEU A 151 5.36 -4.17 12.70
CA LEU A 151 4.91 -2.97 12.00
C LEU A 151 4.76 -1.78 12.97
N PHE A 152 4.22 -2.02 14.16
CA PHE A 152 4.11 -0.99 15.19
C PHE A 152 5.49 -0.45 15.62
N ALA A 153 6.44 -1.35 15.89
CA ALA A 153 7.81 -0.96 16.24
C ALA A 153 8.49 -0.18 15.10
N CYS A 154 8.24 -0.56 13.85
CA CYS A 154 8.72 0.18 12.68
C CYS A 154 8.17 1.61 12.67
N LEU A 155 6.84 1.78 12.78
CA LEU A 155 6.19 3.09 12.73
C LEU A 155 6.68 4.01 13.87
N GLN A 156 6.82 3.47 15.09
CA GLN A 156 7.35 4.24 16.22
C GLN A 156 8.78 4.73 15.96
N GLY A 157 9.68 3.84 15.53
CA GLY A 157 11.06 4.24 15.25
C GLY A 157 11.16 5.16 14.02
N GLN A 158 10.29 4.99 13.03
CA GLN A 158 10.23 5.88 11.86
C GLN A 158 9.84 7.31 12.25
N LEU A 159 8.89 7.48 13.18
CA LEU A 159 8.51 8.78 13.75
C LEU A 159 9.67 9.46 14.49
N GLU A 160 10.46 8.69 15.23
CA GLU A 160 11.68 9.20 15.88
C GLU A 160 12.70 9.69 14.84
N THR A 161 12.98 8.89 13.80
CA THR A 161 13.88 9.28 12.71
C THR A 161 13.40 10.55 12.00
N MET A 162 12.10 10.66 11.69
CA MET A 162 11.54 11.86 11.07
C MET A 162 11.65 13.09 11.99
N ARG A 163 11.48 12.91 13.31
CA ARG A 163 11.60 13.99 14.28
C ARG A 163 13.04 14.52 14.37
N GLU A 164 14.04 13.64 14.38
CA GLU A 164 15.44 14.08 14.39
C GLU A 164 15.80 14.79 13.08
N LYS A 165 15.41 14.27 11.92
CA LYS A 165 15.61 14.96 10.63
C LYS A 165 15.00 16.35 10.59
N HIS A 166 13.79 16.50 11.12
CA HIS A 166 13.14 17.81 11.20
C HIS A 166 13.92 18.79 12.09
N LYS A 167 14.49 18.34 13.22
CA LYS A 167 15.36 19.18 14.06
C LYS A 167 16.62 19.59 13.30
N ASP A 168 17.25 18.67 12.58
CA ASP A 168 18.47 18.95 11.81
C ASP A 168 18.21 19.99 10.71
N MET A 169 17.09 19.85 9.98
CA MET A 169 16.67 20.83 8.97
C MET A 169 16.47 22.23 9.57
N LEU A 170 15.85 22.33 10.76
CA LEU A 170 15.65 23.60 11.46
C LEU A 170 16.96 24.23 11.96
N GLN A 171 17.97 23.41 12.30
CA GLN A 171 19.28 23.92 12.69
C GLN A 171 20.04 24.43 11.47
N GLN A 172 20.02 23.68 10.36
CA GLN A 172 20.66 24.08 9.11
C GLN A 172 20.08 25.38 8.53
N SER A 173 18.76 25.59 8.63
CA SER A 173 18.12 26.84 8.20
C SER A 173 18.52 28.06 9.03
N LYS A 174 18.98 27.87 10.28
CA LYS A 174 19.46 28.96 11.15
C LYS A 174 20.93 29.31 10.92
N THR A 175 21.68 28.45 10.23
CA THR A 175 23.10 28.62 9.94
C THR A 175 23.39 28.97 8.48
N ALA A 176 22.35 29.05 7.63
CA ALA A 176 22.49 29.51 6.26
C ALA A 176 22.67 31.05 6.23
N PRO A 177 23.74 31.57 5.57
CA PRO A 177 24.04 33.00 5.51
C PRO A 177 23.03 33.83 4.71
#